data_AF-A0A090TAF3-F1
#
_entry.id   AF-A0A090TAF3-F1
#
_cell.length_a   1.000
_cell.length_b   1.000
_cell.length_c   1.000
_cell.angle_alpha   90.00
_cell.angle_beta   90.00
_cell.angle_gamma   90.00
#
_symmetry.space_group_name_H-M   'P 1'
#
loop_
_entity.id
_entity.type
_entity.pdbx_description
1 polymer ?
#
loop_
_entity_poly.entity_id
_entity_poly.type
_entity_poly.pdbx_seq_one_letter_code
_entity_poly.pdbx_strand_id
1 'polypeptide(L)'
;MKYLLPLAAFAILTGCNSSNSSSDNPVPQTPPPAHLPGELVPDRPHPDAGEPGHLPGDLIPDRLPITWYQEVANRFGMTTEALDHVCRYQGTHPQMDIHVSCNWQNDELTIVYFASRSLSEPEYFFDHAFTWVISDEHIANGKLWPGINHKAVGLDSEKVSIDPDGAMYSVGYDCIKENCSDIQHTMNIQSKDNHVTSDGTPYYGLSDFDIDTYRKSERFYVHLDFSVEGEDNHRNTLHLPDDFPGLMHKVLAPAFGY
;
A
#
# COMPACT_ATOMS: atom_id res chain seq x y z
N MET A 1 9.38 -71.45 3.02
CA MET A 1 8.94 -70.18 3.64
C MET A 1 10.21 -69.46 4.09
N LYS A 2 10.65 -68.42 3.40
CA LYS A 2 10.23 -67.00 3.50
C LYS A 2 10.89 -66.25 4.69
N TYR A 3 11.80 -65.36 4.31
CA TYR A 3 12.29 -64.12 4.94
C TYR A 3 13.28 -64.17 6.12
N LEU A 4 14.54 -63.92 5.75
CA LEU A 4 15.56 -63.19 6.50
C LEU A 4 15.20 -61.69 6.53
N LEU A 5 15.37 -61.03 7.68
CA LEU A 5 15.36 -59.57 7.83
C LEU A 5 16.76 -59.11 8.31
N PRO A 6 17.39 -58.10 7.68
CA PRO A 6 18.78 -57.72 7.93
C PRO A 6 18.98 -56.26 8.42
N LEU A 7 20.27 -55.94 8.64
CA LEU A 7 20.96 -54.61 8.61
C LEU A 7 20.79 -53.69 9.83
N ALA A 8 21.75 -52.86 10.22
CA ALA A 8 23.22 -52.74 10.07
C ALA A 8 23.58 -51.49 10.93
N ALA A 9 24.44 -51.59 11.94
CA ALA A 9 25.89 -51.40 11.87
C ALA A 9 26.33 -50.02 11.35
N PHE A 10 26.71 -49.18 12.32
CA PHE A 10 27.49 -47.96 12.21
C PHE A 10 28.76 -48.16 11.36
N ALA A 11 29.04 -47.21 10.47
CA ALA A 11 30.36 -47.04 9.88
C ALA A 11 30.73 -45.55 9.88
N ILE A 12 31.85 -45.26 10.53
CA ILE A 12 32.57 -43.98 10.54
C ILE A 12 33.36 -43.88 9.23
N LEU A 13 33.30 -42.72 8.57
CA LEU A 13 34.24 -42.35 7.52
C LEU A 13 34.73 -40.92 7.74
N THR A 14 35.92 -40.79 8.34
CA THR A 14 36.79 -39.62 8.19
C THR A 14 37.96 -40.03 7.30
N GLY A 15 37.92 -39.59 6.04
CA GLY A 15 38.93 -39.84 5.03
C GLY A 15 39.65 -38.55 4.66
N CYS A 16 40.97 -38.59 4.88
CA CYS A 16 42.09 -37.97 4.18
C CYS A 16 41.95 -36.68 3.35
N ASN A 17 42.76 -35.73 3.81
CA ASN A 17 43.50 -34.67 3.10
C ASN A 17 44.24 -35.17 1.82
N SER A 18 44.17 -34.43 0.70
CA SER A 18 45.33 -33.89 -0.04
C SER A 18 45.00 -33.44 -1.49
N SER A 19 45.40 -32.20 -1.77
CA SER A 19 46.02 -31.64 -2.99
C SER A 19 45.19 -31.27 -4.25
N ASN A 20 45.29 -29.97 -4.54
CA ASN A 20 45.69 -29.31 -5.80
C ASN A 20 44.71 -28.37 -6.53
N SER A 21 45.13 -27.09 -6.49
CA SER A 21 45.26 -26.12 -7.59
C SER A 21 44.00 -25.72 -8.37
N SER A 22 43.48 -24.52 -8.08
CA SER A 22 43.80 -23.30 -8.82
C SER A 22 42.88 -22.16 -8.37
N SER A 23 43.51 -21.02 -8.14
CA SER A 23 42.93 -19.71 -7.82
C SER A 23 42.02 -19.20 -8.95
N ASP A 24 40.89 -18.57 -8.61
CA ASP A 24 40.73 -17.12 -8.72
C ASP A 24 39.26 -16.67 -8.55
N ASN A 25 39.10 -15.67 -7.68
CA ASN A 25 37.98 -14.73 -7.49
C ASN A 25 36.66 -15.22 -6.87
N PRO A 26 36.29 -14.75 -5.66
CA PRO A 26 34.88 -14.68 -5.30
C PRO A 26 34.22 -13.62 -6.20
N VAL A 27 33.22 -14.04 -6.96
CA VAL A 27 32.31 -13.14 -7.69
C VAL A 27 31.83 -12.07 -6.71
N PRO A 28 32.06 -10.76 -6.97
CA PRO A 28 31.47 -9.72 -6.16
C PRO A 28 29.95 -9.88 -6.29
N GLN A 29 29.27 -10.13 -5.18
CA GLN A 29 27.83 -10.01 -5.12
C GLN A 29 27.50 -8.55 -5.49
N THR A 30 27.11 -8.32 -6.73
CA THR A 30 26.48 -7.07 -7.14
C THR A 30 25.21 -6.90 -6.28
N PRO A 31 25.04 -5.77 -5.57
CA PRO A 31 23.77 -5.48 -4.92
C PRO A 31 22.66 -5.46 -5.98
N PRO A 32 21.40 -5.81 -5.62
CA PRO A 32 20.28 -5.76 -6.54
C PRO A 32 20.14 -4.36 -7.15
N PRO A 33 19.57 -4.23 -8.37
CA PRO A 33 19.37 -2.92 -8.99
C PRO A 33 18.54 -2.03 -8.07
N ALA A 34 19.11 -0.89 -7.67
CA ALA A 34 18.39 0.16 -6.97
C ALA A 34 17.40 0.80 -7.94
N HIS A 35 16.12 0.44 -7.84
CA HIS A 35 15.03 1.12 -8.52
C HIS A 35 14.02 1.63 -7.50
N LEU A 36 14.38 2.71 -6.82
CA LEU A 36 13.46 3.78 -6.48
C LEU A 36 14.26 5.09 -6.58
N PRO A 37 13.99 6.00 -7.54
CA PRO A 37 14.41 7.37 -7.33
C PRO A 37 13.64 7.88 -6.10
N GLY A 38 14.40 8.22 -5.07
CA GLY A 38 13.86 8.75 -3.82
C GLY A 38 13.23 10.13 -3.96
N GLU A 39 12.49 10.48 -2.92
CA GLU A 39 12.16 11.86 -2.49
C GLU A 39 11.26 12.74 -3.37
N LEU A 40 10.57 12.21 -4.38
CA LEU A 40 9.62 13.01 -5.14
C LEU A 40 8.18 12.67 -4.76
N VAL A 41 7.55 13.61 -4.05
CA VAL A 41 6.09 13.77 -4.06
C VAL A 41 5.68 13.95 -5.54
N PRO A 42 4.72 13.19 -6.06
CA PRO A 42 4.22 13.43 -7.41
C PRO A 42 3.73 14.87 -7.54
N ASP A 43 4.21 15.60 -8.54
CA ASP A 43 3.75 16.97 -8.82
C ASP A 43 2.23 16.98 -9.02
N ARG A 44 1.56 17.97 -8.42
CA ARG A 44 0.12 18.21 -8.59
C ARG A 44 -0.19 18.35 -10.09
N PRO A 45 -1.13 17.56 -10.67
CA PRO A 45 -1.58 17.81 -12.03
C PRO A 45 -2.16 19.23 -12.10
N HIS A 46 -1.54 20.09 -12.90
CA HIS A 46 -2.05 21.44 -13.11
C HIS A 46 -3.40 21.33 -13.84
N PRO A 47 -4.46 22.03 -13.38
CA PRO A 47 -5.76 22.01 -14.06
C PRO A 47 -5.73 22.62 -15.48
N ASP A 48 -4.64 23.32 -15.83
CA ASP A 48 -4.39 23.89 -17.17
C ASP A 48 -3.46 23.03 -18.04
N ALA A 49 -3.01 21.87 -17.57
CA ALA A 49 -2.38 20.88 -18.43
C ALA A 49 -3.49 20.24 -19.28
N GLY A 50 -3.80 20.88 -20.42
CA GLY A 50 -4.65 20.30 -21.45
C GLY A 50 -4.23 18.87 -21.80
N GLU A 51 -5.13 18.12 -22.46
CA GLU A 51 -4.96 16.70 -22.84
C GLU A 51 -3.47 16.31 -22.98
N PRO A 52 -3.00 15.28 -22.25
CA PRO A 52 -1.57 15.02 -22.10
C PRO A 52 -0.95 14.73 -23.47
N GLY A 53 -0.39 15.78 -24.07
CA GLY A 53 0.33 15.73 -25.32
C GLY A 53 1.69 15.12 -25.07
N HIS A 54 1.89 13.94 -25.64
CA HIS A 54 3.11 13.15 -25.57
C HIS A 54 4.35 13.97 -25.95
N LEU A 55 5.39 13.91 -25.10
CA LEU A 55 6.75 14.26 -25.53
C LEU A 55 7.19 13.27 -26.63
N PRO A 56 7.83 13.73 -27.71
CA PRO A 56 8.14 12.87 -28.85
C PRO A 56 9.34 11.99 -28.52
N GLY A 57 9.11 10.70 -28.23
CA GLY A 57 10.22 9.76 -28.03
C GLY A 57 9.86 8.31 -27.68
N ASP A 58 8.76 8.04 -26.98
CA ASP A 58 8.45 6.67 -26.56
C ASP A 58 7.52 5.95 -27.53
N LEU A 59 8.03 4.91 -28.18
CA LEU A 59 7.31 3.94 -29.00
C LEU A 59 6.50 2.98 -28.12
N ILE A 60 5.64 3.52 -27.26
CA ILE A 60 4.61 2.75 -26.56
C ILE A 60 3.28 3.17 -27.19
N PRO A 61 2.52 2.25 -27.80
CA PRO A 61 1.25 2.63 -28.39
C PRO A 61 0.32 3.13 -27.29
N ASP A 62 -0.16 4.38 -27.43
CA ASP A 62 -1.16 4.97 -26.56
C ASP A 62 -2.39 4.06 -26.49
N ARG A 63 -2.52 3.37 -25.36
CA ARG A 63 -3.75 2.68 -25.02
C ARG A 63 -4.75 3.75 -24.61
N LEU A 64 -5.77 3.98 -25.44
CA LEU A 64 -6.90 4.83 -25.05
C LEU A 64 -7.41 4.40 -23.66
N PRO A 65 -7.77 5.33 -22.75
CA PRO A 65 -8.15 5.02 -21.37
C PRO A 65 -9.26 3.96 -21.22
N ILE A 66 -10.08 3.74 -22.27
CA ILE A 66 -11.17 2.77 -22.27
C ILE A 66 -10.68 1.33 -22.49
N THR A 67 -9.53 1.11 -23.14
CA THR A 67 -9.09 -0.24 -23.51
C THR A 67 -8.50 -1.02 -22.34
N TRP A 68 -7.84 -0.36 -21.40
CA TRP A 68 -7.22 -1.05 -20.27
C TRP A 68 -8.21 -1.44 -19.18
N TYR A 69 -9.34 -0.74 -19.03
CA TYR A 69 -10.38 -1.12 -18.04
C TYR A 69 -10.91 -2.52 -18.28
N GLN A 70 -11.18 -2.86 -19.55
CA GLN A 70 -11.69 -4.18 -19.90
C GLN A 70 -10.63 -5.28 -19.67
N GLU A 71 -9.37 -4.96 -19.96
CA GLU A 71 -8.24 -5.88 -19.74
C GLU A 71 -8.06 -6.19 -18.25
N VAL A 72 -8.02 -5.16 -17.41
CA VAL A 72 -7.92 -5.27 -15.95
C VAL A 72 -9.12 -6.03 -15.38
N ALA A 73 -10.33 -5.65 -15.80
CA ALA A 73 -11.57 -6.31 -15.39
C ALA A 73 -11.55 -7.81 -15.71
N ASN A 74 -11.16 -8.17 -16.94
CA ASN A 74 -11.06 -9.57 -17.34
C ASN A 74 -9.96 -10.31 -16.57
N ARG A 75 -8.81 -9.67 -16.32
CA ARG A 75 -7.68 -10.31 -15.63
C ARG A 75 -8.01 -10.63 -14.18
N PHE A 76 -8.56 -9.66 -13.46
CA PHE A 76 -8.78 -9.76 -12.01
C PHE A 76 -10.25 -10.04 -11.64
N GLY A 77 -11.11 -10.32 -12.61
CA GLY A 77 -12.50 -10.75 -12.35
C GLY A 77 -13.45 -9.66 -11.84
N MET A 78 -12.99 -8.41 -11.70
CA MET A 78 -13.83 -7.25 -11.37
C MET A 78 -14.64 -6.79 -12.59
N THR A 79 -15.69 -6.00 -12.37
CA THR A 79 -16.43 -5.38 -13.49
C THR A 79 -15.79 -4.06 -13.91
N THR A 80 -15.94 -3.69 -15.18
CA THR A 80 -15.51 -2.38 -15.68
C THR A 80 -16.25 -1.24 -14.99
N GLU A 81 -17.52 -1.44 -14.64
CA GLU A 81 -18.33 -0.49 -13.87
C GLU A 81 -17.79 -0.28 -12.45
N ALA A 82 -17.41 -1.35 -11.74
CA ALA A 82 -16.83 -1.22 -10.41
C ALA A 82 -15.50 -0.45 -10.44
N LEU A 83 -14.65 -0.76 -11.42
CA LEU A 83 -13.39 -0.06 -11.63
C LEU A 83 -13.61 1.42 -12.00
N ASP A 84 -14.56 1.73 -12.88
CA ASP A 84 -14.91 3.11 -13.28
C ASP A 84 -15.43 3.93 -12.09
N HIS A 85 -16.29 3.36 -11.25
CA HIS A 85 -16.77 4.04 -10.05
C HIS A 85 -15.64 4.41 -9.07
N VAL A 86 -14.63 3.55 -8.91
CA VAL A 86 -13.45 3.86 -8.08
C VAL A 86 -12.60 4.92 -8.76
N CYS A 87 -12.21 4.70 -10.02
CA CYS A 87 -11.24 5.56 -10.71
C CYS A 87 -11.77 6.95 -11.06
N ARG A 88 -13.09 7.11 -11.15
CA ARG A 88 -13.75 8.40 -11.37
C ARG A 88 -14.41 8.94 -10.10
N TYR A 89 -14.07 8.39 -8.94
CA TYR A 89 -14.67 8.82 -7.68
C TYR A 89 -14.46 10.32 -7.46
N GLN A 90 -15.54 11.02 -7.18
CA GLN A 90 -15.56 12.45 -6.85
C GLN A 90 -16.13 12.61 -5.45
N GLY A 91 -15.30 12.41 -4.43
CA GLY A 91 -15.66 12.67 -3.05
C GLY A 91 -15.74 14.17 -2.79
N THR A 92 -16.80 14.62 -2.13
CA THR A 92 -16.90 16.01 -1.66
C THR A 92 -16.77 16.05 -0.15
N HIS A 93 -15.78 16.77 0.37
CA HIS A 93 -15.62 17.01 1.80
C HIS A 93 -15.46 18.51 2.07
N PRO A 94 -16.08 19.07 3.13
CA PRO A 94 -16.06 20.52 3.37
C PRO A 94 -14.67 21.10 3.69
N GLN A 95 -13.72 20.25 4.10
CA GLN A 95 -12.40 20.67 4.59
C GLN A 95 -11.22 19.93 3.93
N MET A 96 -11.50 19.02 2.99
CA MET A 96 -10.47 18.21 2.35
C MET A 96 -10.67 18.23 0.84
N ASP A 97 -9.58 18.42 0.11
CA ASP A 97 -9.54 18.22 -1.33
C ASP A 97 -9.22 16.75 -1.59
N ILE A 98 -10.08 16.08 -2.37
CA ILE A 98 -9.99 14.65 -2.65
C ILE A 98 -9.80 14.44 -4.15
N HIS A 99 -8.88 13.56 -4.52
CA HIS A 99 -8.68 13.14 -5.90
C HIS A 99 -8.35 11.65 -5.95
N VAL A 100 -8.93 10.92 -6.91
CA VAL A 100 -8.60 9.51 -7.16
C VAL A 100 -7.99 9.39 -8.55
N SER A 101 -6.91 8.61 -8.63
CA SER A 101 -6.27 8.27 -9.89
C SER A 101 -6.07 6.76 -9.97
N CYS A 102 -6.14 6.22 -11.19
CA CYS A 102 -5.87 4.82 -11.47
C CYS A 102 -4.89 4.71 -12.62
N ASN A 103 -3.94 3.78 -12.49
CA ASN A 103 -2.97 3.48 -13.52
C ASN A 103 -2.87 1.97 -13.72
N TRP A 104 -2.76 1.54 -14.99
CA TRP A 104 -2.51 0.15 -15.36
C TRP A 104 -1.22 0.07 -16.15
N GLN A 105 -0.20 -0.57 -15.58
CA GLN A 105 1.09 -0.73 -16.22
C GLN A 105 1.77 -2.00 -15.73
N ASN A 106 2.51 -2.69 -16.61
CA ASN A 106 3.30 -3.87 -16.25
C ASN A 106 2.51 -4.97 -15.51
N ASP A 107 1.28 -5.22 -15.95
CA ASP A 107 0.35 -6.16 -15.30
C ASP A 107 -0.04 -5.81 -13.86
N GLU A 108 0.09 -4.54 -13.48
CA GLU A 108 -0.23 -4.01 -12.16
C GLU A 108 -1.22 -2.84 -12.24
N LEU A 109 -2.32 -2.94 -11.49
CA LEU A 109 -3.30 -1.88 -11.32
C LEU A 109 -2.98 -1.15 -10.02
N THR A 110 -2.65 0.14 -10.13
CA THR A 110 -2.47 1.03 -8.99
C THR A 110 -3.66 1.97 -8.87
N ILE A 111 -4.28 2.04 -7.70
CA ILE A 111 -5.35 2.97 -7.36
C ILE A 111 -4.82 3.87 -6.25
N VAL A 112 -4.79 5.18 -6.49
CA VAL A 112 -4.34 6.17 -5.52
C VAL A 112 -5.50 7.06 -5.15
N TYR A 113 -5.90 7.01 -3.87
CA TYR A 113 -6.80 7.99 -3.27
C TYR A 113 -5.95 9.05 -2.56
N PHE A 114 -5.98 10.28 -3.05
CA PHE A 114 -5.28 11.40 -2.46
C PHE A 114 -6.27 12.29 -1.68
N ALA A 115 -5.88 12.69 -0.48
CA ALA A 115 -6.56 13.69 0.33
C ALA A 115 -5.55 14.70 0.87
N SER A 116 -5.83 15.98 0.63
CA SER A 116 -5.11 17.08 1.26
C SER A 116 -6.03 17.92 2.13
N ARG A 117 -5.52 18.35 3.28
CA ARG A 117 -6.19 19.28 4.17
C ARG A 117 -5.35 20.54 4.32
N SER A 118 -5.91 21.67 3.87
CA SER A 118 -5.25 22.98 3.92
C SER A 118 -6.12 24.07 4.57
N LEU A 119 -7.23 23.68 5.21
CA LEU A 119 -8.20 24.58 5.84
C LEU A 119 -8.36 24.19 7.32
N SER A 120 -7.67 24.90 8.22
CA SER A 120 -7.74 24.80 9.70
C SER A 120 -6.51 25.46 10.36
N GLU A 121 -6.26 25.14 11.63
CA GLU A 121 -4.99 25.35 12.33
C GLU A 121 -3.86 24.60 11.60
N PRO A 122 -2.66 25.22 11.45
CA PRO A 122 -1.55 24.67 10.64
C PRO A 122 -1.13 23.25 11.00
N GLU A 123 -1.09 22.90 12.27
CA GLU A 123 -0.68 21.60 12.81
C GLU A 123 -1.47 20.41 12.26
N TYR A 124 -2.68 20.64 11.72
CA TYR A 124 -3.50 19.63 11.06
C TYR A 124 -3.41 19.64 9.53
N PHE A 125 -2.51 20.43 8.95
CA PHE A 125 -2.30 20.43 7.50
C PHE A 125 -1.53 19.18 7.10
N PHE A 126 -2.07 18.49 6.10
CA PHE A 126 -1.44 17.30 5.57
C PHE A 126 -1.74 17.07 4.10
N ASP A 127 -0.85 16.32 3.47
CA ASP A 127 -1.09 15.58 2.25
C ASP A 127 -1.06 14.08 2.59
N HIS A 128 -2.02 13.32 2.08
CA HIS A 128 -2.12 11.89 2.32
C HIS A 128 -2.54 11.16 1.06
N ALA A 129 -1.93 10.01 0.81
CA ALA A 129 -2.36 9.07 -0.22
C ALA A 129 -2.55 7.68 0.37
N PHE A 130 -3.72 7.09 0.13
CA PHE A 130 -3.93 5.64 0.20
C PHE A 130 -3.62 5.05 -1.16
N THR A 131 -2.82 3.98 -1.20
CA THR A 131 -2.42 3.32 -2.45
C THR A 131 -2.78 1.85 -2.40
N TRP A 132 -3.66 1.41 -3.29
CA TRP A 132 -3.91 -0.01 -3.52
C TRP A 132 -3.17 -0.47 -4.76
N VAL A 133 -2.48 -1.60 -4.64
CA VAL A 133 -1.76 -2.23 -5.75
C VAL A 133 -2.34 -3.62 -5.95
N ILE A 134 -2.84 -3.88 -7.16
CA ILE A 134 -3.44 -5.15 -7.55
C ILE A 134 -2.59 -5.76 -8.66
N SER A 135 -1.89 -6.82 -8.30
CA SER A 135 -1.07 -7.65 -9.19
C SER A 135 -1.04 -9.08 -8.65
N ASP A 136 -0.61 -10.04 -9.47
CA ASP A 136 -0.57 -11.46 -9.08
C ASP A 136 0.30 -11.68 -7.82
N GLU A 137 1.38 -10.90 -7.66
CA GLU A 137 2.23 -10.92 -6.47
C GLU A 137 1.51 -10.39 -5.23
N HIS A 138 0.80 -9.28 -5.34
CA HIS A 138 0.04 -8.72 -4.22
C HIS A 138 -1.10 -9.64 -3.79
N ILE A 139 -1.78 -10.25 -4.77
CA ILE A 139 -2.85 -11.23 -4.52
C ILE A 139 -2.28 -12.47 -3.81
N ALA A 140 -1.18 -13.04 -4.31
CA ALA A 140 -0.55 -14.21 -3.71
C ALA A 140 -0.07 -13.97 -2.27
N ASN A 141 0.33 -12.73 -1.96
CA ASN A 141 0.77 -12.33 -0.63
C ASN A 141 -0.37 -11.81 0.28
N GLY A 142 -1.61 -11.78 -0.20
CA GLY A 142 -2.76 -11.30 0.59
C GLY A 142 -2.65 -9.82 0.99
N LYS A 143 -1.98 -8.99 0.17
CA LYS A 143 -1.80 -7.55 0.42
C LYS A 143 -3.09 -6.77 0.13
N LEU A 144 -4.02 -6.81 1.07
CA LEU A 144 -5.35 -6.19 0.94
C LEU A 144 -5.42 -4.75 1.47
N TRP A 145 -4.62 -4.45 2.49
CA TRP A 145 -4.54 -3.11 3.06
C TRP A 145 -3.93 -2.13 2.04
N PRO A 146 -4.39 -0.86 2.03
CA PRO A 146 -3.70 0.16 1.26
C PRO A 146 -2.31 0.40 1.87
N GLY A 147 -1.35 0.79 1.04
CA GLY A 147 -0.19 1.54 1.51
C GLY A 147 -0.59 2.97 1.86
N ILE A 148 0.24 3.64 2.66
CA ILE A 148 0.13 5.08 2.92
C ILE A 148 1.36 5.84 2.47
N ASN A 149 1.13 7.07 2.06
CA ASN A 149 2.14 8.10 1.92
C ASN A 149 1.57 9.40 2.51
N HIS A 150 2.06 9.80 3.69
CA HIS A 150 1.50 10.89 4.47
C HIS A 150 2.57 11.90 4.84
N LYS A 151 2.33 13.17 4.52
CA LYS A 151 3.17 14.29 4.94
C LYS A 151 2.36 15.23 5.82
N ALA A 152 2.78 15.41 7.07
CA ALA A 152 2.19 16.41 7.98
C ALA A 152 2.76 17.80 7.66
N VAL A 153 2.27 18.41 6.56
CA VAL A 153 2.70 19.71 6.02
C VAL A 153 2.76 20.81 7.07
N GLY A 154 1.83 20.77 8.04
CA GLY A 154 1.79 21.70 9.16
C GLY A 154 3.02 21.74 10.05
N LEU A 155 3.78 20.64 10.06
CA LEU A 155 4.90 20.41 10.95
C LEU A 155 6.25 20.46 10.21
N ASP A 156 6.30 21.03 9.00
CA ASP A 156 7.52 21.12 8.17
C ASP A 156 8.70 21.85 8.88
N SER A 157 8.41 22.75 9.83
CA SER A 157 9.44 23.47 10.61
C SER A 157 9.83 22.77 11.92
N GLU A 158 9.08 21.75 12.32
CA GLU A 158 9.20 21.12 13.63
C GLU A 158 10.11 19.90 13.59
N LYS A 159 10.77 19.64 14.71
CA LYS A 159 11.48 18.37 14.90
C LYS A 159 10.50 17.34 15.44
N VAL A 160 9.98 16.54 14.51
CA VAL A 160 8.98 15.50 14.77
C VAL A 160 9.58 14.11 14.71
N SER A 161 8.94 13.20 15.43
CA SER A 161 9.18 11.76 15.34
C SER A 161 7.85 11.02 15.43
N ILE A 162 7.82 9.81 14.92
CA ILE A 162 6.68 8.89 15.05
C ILE A 162 7.21 7.58 15.64
N ASP A 163 6.50 7.05 16.62
CA ASP A 163 6.83 5.75 17.18
C ASP A 163 6.59 4.65 16.13
N PRO A 164 7.32 3.52 16.17
CA PRO A 164 7.17 2.45 15.18
C PRO A 164 5.75 1.88 15.03
N ASP A 165 4.93 1.97 16.08
CA ASP A 165 3.52 1.58 16.10
C ASP A 165 2.54 2.78 16.09
N GLY A 166 3.06 3.99 15.86
CA GLY A 166 2.30 5.24 15.87
C GLY A 166 1.41 5.46 14.64
N ALA A 167 1.31 4.49 13.72
CA ALA A 167 0.44 4.58 12.56
C ALA A 167 -0.51 3.36 12.47
N MET A 168 -1.81 3.63 12.34
CA MET A 168 -2.83 2.60 12.42
C MET A 168 -4.04 2.89 11.54
N TYR A 169 -4.60 1.86 10.92
CA TYR A 169 -5.97 1.90 10.40
C TYR A 169 -6.97 1.49 11.47
N SER A 170 -8.11 2.16 11.51
CA SER A 170 -9.25 1.82 12.34
C SER A 170 -10.49 1.74 11.46
N VAL A 171 -11.08 0.55 11.33
CA VAL A 171 -12.29 0.34 10.55
C VAL A 171 -13.44 -0.04 11.46
N GLY A 172 -14.43 0.85 11.57
CA GLY A 172 -15.66 0.63 12.32
C GLY A 172 -16.77 0.08 11.44
N TYR A 173 -17.45 -0.97 11.92
CA TYR A 173 -18.60 -1.60 11.25
C TYR A 173 -19.64 -2.09 12.26
N ASP A 174 -20.84 -2.41 11.76
CA ASP A 174 -22.00 -2.83 12.56
C ASP A 174 -22.30 -1.83 13.69
N CYS A 175 -22.30 -0.53 13.37
CA CYS A 175 -22.42 0.52 14.37
C CYS A 175 -23.86 0.64 14.89
N ILE A 176 -24.03 0.51 16.21
CA ILE A 176 -25.29 0.76 16.90
C ILE A 176 -25.13 2.01 17.77
N LYS A 177 -25.72 3.13 17.29
CA LYS A 177 -25.54 4.47 17.86
C LYS A 177 -24.08 4.93 17.75
N GLU A 178 -23.33 4.87 18.86
CA GLU A 178 -21.92 5.29 18.95
C GLU A 178 -20.97 4.11 19.20
N ASN A 179 -21.51 2.89 19.37
CA ASN A 179 -20.70 1.71 19.58
C ASN A 179 -20.59 0.92 18.27
N CYS A 180 -19.38 0.75 17.76
CA CYS A 180 -19.08 -0.03 16.57
C CYS A 180 -18.23 -1.23 16.95
N SER A 181 -18.30 -2.30 16.16
CA SER A 181 -17.21 -3.27 16.13
C SER A 181 -16.05 -2.62 15.37
N ASP A 182 -14.82 -2.83 15.81
CA ASP A 182 -13.64 -2.24 15.20
C ASP A 182 -12.56 -3.26 14.86
N ILE A 183 -11.93 -3.06 13.70
CA ILE A 183 -10.67 -3.68 13.34
C ILE A 183 -9.59 -2.62 13.43
N GLN A 184 -8.53 -2.93 14.17
CA GLN A 184 -7.35 -2.10 14.31
C GLN A 184 -6.16 -2.76 13.65
N HIS A 185 -5.49 -2.03 12.76
CA HIS A 185 -4.34 -2.52 12.02
C HIS A 185 -3.17 -1.55 12.17
N THR A 186 -2.26 -1.86 13.08
CA THR A 186 -1.00 -1.14 13.23
C THR A 186 -0.09 -1.47 12.05
N MET A 187 0.32 -0.43 11.32
CA MET A 187 1.12 -0.56 10.11
C MET A 187 2.61 -0.59 10.43
N ASN A 188 3.37 -1.38 9.69
CA ASN A 188 4.82 -1.25 9.64
C ASN A 188 5.18 0.00 8.82
N ILE A 189 5.84 0.97 9.44
CA ILE A 189 6.12 2.27 8.81
C ILE A 189 7.61 2.52 8.56
N GLN A 190 7.86 3.38 7.58
CA GLN A 190 9.10 4.11 7.43
C GLN A 190 8.81 5.59 7.59
N SER A 191 9.59 6.27 8.41
CA SER A 191 9.40 7.69 8.68
C SER A 191 10.71 8.46 8.53
N LYS A 192 10.61 9.65 7.95
CA LYS A 192 11.67 10.66 7.92
C LYS A 192 11.01 12.00 8.24
N ASP A 193 11.40 12.57 9.36
CA ASP A 193 10.81 13.83 9.86
C ASP A 193 9.27 13.72 9.89
N ASN A 194 8.56 14.62 9.21
CA ASN A 194 7.09 14.68 9.16
C ASN A 194 6.46 13.82 8.04
N HIS A 195 7.27 12.99 7.37
CA HIS A 195 6.85 12.14 6.27
C HIS A 195 6.82 10.68 6.72
N VAL A 196 5.66 10.03 6.56
CA VAL A 196 5.42 8.64 6.94
C VAL A 196 4.94 7.86 5.71
N THR A 197 5.53 6.69 5.49
CA THR A 197 5.15 5.76 4.42
C THR A 197 4.95 4.35 4.97
N SER A 198 4.06 3.58 4.35
CA SER A 198 3.87 2.15 4.62
C SER A 198 3.36 1.46 3.37
N ASP A 199 3.68 0.19 3.19
CA ASP A 199 3.05 -0.67 2.18
C ASP A 199 1.78 -1.37 2.72
N GLY A 200 1.30 -0.98 3.90
CA GLY A 200 0.11 -1.53 4.55
C GLY A 200 0.36 -2.83 5.31
N THR A 201 1.60 -3.34 5.34
CA THR A 201 1.92 -4.56 6.09
C THR A 201 1.75 -4.36 7.60
N PRO A 202 1.26 -5.39 8.34
CA PRO A 202 1.06 -5.28 9.79
C PRO A 202 2.40 -5.24 10.54
N TYR A 203 2.54 -4.31 11.48
CA TYR A 203 3.72 -4.23 12.36
C TYR A 203 3.88 -5.48 13.23
N TYR A 204 2.76 -6.00 13.76
CA TYR A 204 2.74 -7.22 14.59
C TYR A 204 2.60 -8.52 13.79
N GLY A 205 2.77 -8.47 12.47
CA GLY A 205 2.87 -9.64 11.57
C GLY A 205 1.56 -10.27 11.11
N LEU A 206 0.47 -10.20 11.89
CA LEU A 206 -0.86 -10.66 11.47
C LEU A 206 -1.89 -9.55 11.64
N SER A 207 -2.87 -9.56 10.74
CA SER A 207 -4.07 -8.73 10.77
C SER A 207 -5.28 -9.66 10.76
N ASP A 208 -6.31 -9.32 11.53
CA ASP A 208 -7.62 -10.00 11.55
C ASP A 208 -8.52 -9.57 10.38
N PHE A 209 -7.93 -8.94 9.37
CA PHE A 209 -8.65 -8.34 8.26
C PHE A 209 -9.47 -9.35 7.46
N ASP A 210 -10.79 -9.14 7.47
CA ASP A 210 -11.75 -9.75 6.56
C ASP A 210 -12.05 -8.74 5.44
N ILE A 211 -11.93 -9.15 4.16
CA ILE A 211 -12.23 -8.27 3.03
C ILE A 211 -13.66 -7.73 3.08
N ASP A 212 -14.62 -8.46 3.65
CA ASP A 212 -16.00 -8.00 3.84
C ASP A 212 -16.10 -6.80 4.79
N THR A 213 -15.04 -6.48 5.54
CA THR A 213 -14.92 -5.24 6.31
C THR A 213 -14.96 -4.03 5.41
N TYR A 214 -14.38 -4.06 4.20
CA TYR A 214 -14.54 -2.96 3.24
C TYR A 214 -16.00 -2.73 2.87
N ARG A 215 -16.78 -3.80 2.68
CA ARG A 215 -18.20 -3.71 2.34
C ARG A 215 -19.05 -3.18 3.49
N LYS A 216 -18.72 -3.57 4.72
CA LYS A 216 -19.47 -3.21 5.94
C LYS A 216 -18.96 -1.94 6.62
N SER A 217 -17.83 -1.40 6.16
CA SER A 217 -17.20 -0.23 6.74
C SER A 217 -18.18 0.93 6.77
N GLU A 218 -18.48 1.40 7.98
CA GLU A 218 -19.24 2.63 8.20
C GLU A 218 -18.30 3.79 8.55
N ARG A 219 -17.09 3.48 9.01
CA ARG A 219 -16.05 4.45 9.36
C ARG A 219 -14.69 3.87 9.04
N PHE A 220 -13.91 4.52 8.20
CA PHE A 220 -12.54 4.10 7.90
C PHE A 220 -11.57 5.24 8.20
N TYR A 221 -10.78 5.08 9.25
CA TYR A 221 -9.79 6.06 9.66
C TYR A 221 -8.37 5.56 9.46
N VAL A 222 -7.47 6.50 9.19
CA VAL A 222 -6.04 6.36 9.47
C VAL A 222 -5.65 7.35 10.55
N HIS A 223 -4.90 6.87 11.53
CA HIS A 223 -4.35 7.64 12.62
C HIS A 223 -2.82 7.63 12.53
N LEU A 224 -2.20 8.80 12.66
CA LEU A 224 -0.75 8.96 12.77
C LEU A 224 -0.44 9.84 13.99
N ASP A 225 0.33 9.30 14.92
CA ASP A 225 0.72 9.95 16.16
C ASP A 225 2.13 10.52 16.06
N PHE A 226 2.23 11.85 15.96
CA PHE A 226 3.50 12.57 15.90
C PHE A 226 3.89 13.11 17.27
N SER A 227 5.12 12.86 17.68
CA SER A 227 5.75 13.49 18.84
C SER A 227 6.62 14.66 18.39
N VAL A 228 6.28 15.87 18.84
CA VAL A 228 7.04 17.10 18.64
C VAL A 228 7.91 17.37 19.86
N GLU A 229 9.18 17.73 19.65
CA GLU A 229 10.11 17.99 20.76
C GLU A 229 9.66 19.17 21.64
N GLY A 230 9.29 18.88 22.89
CA GLY A 230 8.89 19.91 23.86
C GLY A 230 7.41 20.27 23.86
N GLU A 231 6.60 19.57 23.08
CA GLU A 231 5.14 19.74 22.99
C GLU A 231 4.39 18.42 23.28
N ASP A 232 3.07 18.50 23.32
CA ASP A 232 2.20 17.33 23.41
C ASP A 232 2.17 16.56 22.06
N ASN A 233 1.81 15.28 22.12
CA ASN A 233 1.67 14.46 20.91
C ASN A 233 0.50 14.95 20.04
N HIS A 234 0.75 15.05 18.73
CA HIS A 234 -0.23 15.47 17.73
C HIS A 234 -0.74 14.26 16.96
N ARG A 235 -2.05 14.02 17.01
CA ARG A 235 -2.69 12.93 16.26
C ARG A 235 -3.32 13.47 14.98
N ASN A 236 -2.73 13.14 13.83
CA ASN A 236 -3.37 13.32 12.54
C ASN A 236 -4.36 12.19 12.31
N THR A 237 -5.65 12.53 12.22
CA THR A 237 -6.72 11.59 11.86
C THR A 237 -7.31 11.98 10.52
N LEU A 238 -7.29 11.04 9.59
CA LEU A 238 -7.95 11.19 8.30
C LEU A 238 -9.08 10.17 8.18
N HIS A 239 -10.22 10.65 7.70
CA HIS A 239 -11.40 9.85 7.41
C HIS A 239 -11.49 9.60 5.91
N LEU A 240 -11.45 8.34 5.50
CA LEU A 240 -11.82 7.96 4.15
C LEU A 240 -13.37 7.97 4.06
N PRO A 241 -13.98 8.69 3.10
CA PRO A 241 -15.43 8.82 3.01
C PRO A 241 -16.14 7.46 3.01
N ASP A 242 -17.25 7.38 3.75
CA ASP A 242 -17.96 6.13 4.09
C ASP A 242 -18.32 5.26 2.88
N ASP A 243 -18.56 5.86 1.72
CA ASP A 243 -18.94 5.15 0.50
C ASP A 243 -17.76 4.53 -0.24
N PHE A 244 -16.56 5.08 -0.11
CA PHE A 244 -15.38 4.66 -0.86
C PHE A 244 -14.89 3.24 -0.50
N PRO A 245 -14.82 2.82 0.78
CA PRO A 245 -14.54 1.42 1.16
C PRO A 245 -15.42 0.40 0.43
N GLY A 246 -16.72 0.67 0.32
CA GLY A 246 -17.66 -0.21 -0.37
C GLY A 246 -17.43 -0.29 -1.88
N LEU A 247 -16.93 0.78 -2.51
CA LEU A 247 -16.50 0.77 -3.91
C LEU A 247 -15.23 -0.06 -4.08
N MET A 248 -14.25 0.12 -3.19
CA MET A 248 -13.02 -0.68 -3.18
C MET A 248 -13.29 -2.16 -2.99
N HIS A 249 -14.27 -2.56 -2.15
CA HIS A 249 -14.69 -3.96 -2.02
C HIS A 249 -15.05 -4.60 -3.36
N LYS A 250 -15.80 -3.90 -4.22
CA LYS A 250 -16.24 -4.41 -5.53
C LYS A 250 -15.08 -4.64 -6.50
N VAL A 251 -13.94 -4.01 -6.27
CA VAL A 251 -12.71 -4.15 -7.06
C VAL A 251 -11.81 -5.23 -6.44
N LEU A 252 -11.57 -5.17 -5.12
CA LEU A 252 -10.65 -6.05 -4.42
C LEU A 252 -11.21 -7.46 -4.22
N ALA A 253 -12.49 -7.61 -3.87
CA ALA A 253 -13.05 -8.94 -3.58
C ALA A 253 -12.91 -9.92 -4.76
N PRO A 254 -13.32 -9.57 -6.00
CA PRO A 254 -13.10 -10.45 -7.15
C PRO A 254 -11.61 -10.72 -7.43
N ALA A 255 -10.75 -9.69 -7.30
CA ALA A 255 -9.32 -9.82 -7.56
C ALA A 255 -8.63 -10.83 -6.64
N PHE A 256 -9.07 -10.92 -5.40
CA PHE A 256 -8.54 -11.84 -4.39
C PHE A 256 -9.36 -13.15 -4.27
N GLY A 257 -10.38 -13.35 -5.12
CA GLY A 257 -11.14 -14.61 -5.20
C GLY A 257 -12.29 -14.75 -4.20
N TYR A 258 -12.87 -13.65 -3.74
CA TYR A 258 -14.02 -13.59 -2.84
C TYR A 258 -15.35 -13.33 -3.55
#